data_AF-D8SFI1-F1
#
_entry.id   AF-D8SFI1-F1
#
_cell.length_a   1.000
_cell.length_b   1.000
_cell.length_c   1.000
_cell.angle_alpha   90.00
_cell.angle_beta   90.00
_cell.angle_gamma   90.00
#
_symmetry.space_group_name_H-M   'P 1'
#
loop_
_entity.id
_entity.type
_entity.pdbx_description
1 polymer ?
#
loop_
_entity_poly.entity_id
_entity_poly.type
_entity_poly.pdbx_seq_one_letter_code
_entity_poly.pdbx_strand_id
1 'polypeptide(L)'
;MEAWYMDDSSEDQRQPHHLNPVQLVSHEKLAALGVLHWNLDADRYETDSKLQEIRKKRGYSYQDIITVSPEKLPNYEHKIRSFFEEHIHLDEEIRYCLDGSGYFDVRDLGDRWIRIWVKKGDMIVLPAGSYHRFTLDNNNYIKVAMRLFVGEPVWTPYNRPQDEHPVRKQYISLFAPQ
;
A
#
# COMPACT_ATOMS: atom_id res chain seq x y z
N MET A 1 -6.59 -0.44 -10.69
CA MET A 1 -5.37 -1.03 -10.09
C MET A 1 -4.84 -2.18 -10.92
N GLU A 2 -3.55 -2.13 -11.28
CA GLU A 2 -2.81 -3.20 -11.96
C GLU A 2 -1.72 -3.71 -11.01
N ALA A 3 -1.37 -5.00 -11.09
CA ALA A 3 -0.30 -5.56 -10.29
C ALA A 3 0.51 -6.61 -11.07
N TRP A 4 1.80 -6.72 -10.78
CA TRP A 4 2.72 -7.63 -11.46
C TRP A 4 3.90 -8.01 -10.58
N TYR A 5 4.58 -9.10 -10.95
CA TYR A 5 5.84 -9.46 -10.32
C TYR A 5 6.98 -8.59 -10.83
N MET A 6 7.87 -8.22 -9.91
CA MET A 6 9.04 -7.39 -10.21
C MET A 6 10.23 -8.23 -10.71
N ASP A 7 11.08 -7.59 -11.52
CA ASP A 7 12.45 -8.04 -11.77
C ASP A 7 13.38 -7.79 -10.55
N ASP A 8 14.58 -8.34 -10.62
CA ASP A 8 15.64 -8.16 -9.61
C ASP A 8 16.61 -7.03 -9.99
N SER A 9 16.19 -6.11 -10.88
CA SER A 9 17.05 -5.02 -11.35
C SER A 9 17.30 -3.99 -10.24
N SER A 10 18.54 -3.49 -10.18
CA SER A 10 18.91 -2.36 -9.31
C SER A 10 18.71 -0.99 -9.99
N GLU A 11 17.93 -0.96 -11.08
CA GLU A 11 17.52 0.28 -11.74
C GLU A 11 16.66 1.16 -10.83
N ASP A 12 16.31 2.35 -11.33
CA ASP A 12 15.51 3.31 -10.58
C ASP A 12 14.19 2.70 -10.11
N GLN A 13 14.01 2.61 -8.80
CA GLN A 13 12.82 2.06 -8.13
C GLN A 13 11.47 2.62 -8.63
N ARG A 14 11.47 3.81 -9.27
CA ARG A 14 10.28 4.46 -9.84
C ARG A 14 9.87 3.90 -11.20
N GLN A 15 10.69 3.05 -11.82
CA GLN A 15 10.34 2.36 -13.06
C GLN A 15 9.33 1.23 -12.81
N PRO A 16 8.63 0.72 -13.83
CA PRO A 16 7.69 -0.38 -13.62
C PRO A 16 8.34 -1.70 -13.15
N HIS A 17 9.61 -1.96 -13.48
CA HIS A 17 10.34 -3.20 -13.12
C HIS A 17 9.59 -4.48 -13.53
N HIS A 18 9.07 -4.54 -14.75
CA HIS A 18 8.37 -5.72 -15.24
C HIS A 18 9.36 -6.87 -15.50
N LEU A 19 9.00 -8.09 -15.08
CA LEU A 19 9.63 -9.29 -15.61
C LEU A 19 9.48 -9.39 -17.14
N ASN A 20 10.41 -10.11 -17.78
CA ASN A 20 10.33 -10.45 -19.19
C ASN A 20 10.25 -11.98 -19.36
N PRO A 21 9.07 -12.56 -19.71
CA PRO A 21 7.82 -11.88 -20.05
C PRO A 21 7.08 -11.32 -18.82
N VAL A 22 6.19 -10.34 -19.06
CA VAL A 22 5.40 -9.69 -18.00
C VAL A 22 4.53 -10.71 -17.28
N GLN A 23 4.67 -10.78 -15.96
CA GLN A 23 3.88 -11.68 -15.12
C GLN A 23 2.89 -10.86 -14.27
N LEU A 24 1.67 -10.71 -14.77
CA LEU A 24 0.59 -10.02 -14.06
C LEU A 24 0.09 -10.83 -12.85
N VAL A 25 -0.40 -10.12 -11.84
CA VAL A 25 -1.00 -10.67 -10.63
C VAL A 25 -2.48 -10.33 -10.61
N SER A 26 -3.33 -11.34 -10.43
CA SER A 26 -4.79 -11.15 -10.35
C SER A 26 -5.22 -10.55 -9.01
N HIS A 27 -6.37 -9.88 -8.99
CA HIS A 27 -6.97 -9.38 -7.76
C HIS A 27 -7.26 -10.49 -6.74
N GLU A 28 -7.62 -11.70 -7.20
CA GLU A 28 -7.82 -12.86 -6.33
C GLU A 28 -6.55 -13.24 -5.58
N LYS A 29 -5.39 -13.17 -6.25
CA LYS A 29 -4.10 -13.46 -5.63
C LYS A 29 -3.72 -12.39 -4.61
N LEU A 30 -3.99 -11.11 -4.89
CA LEU A 30 -3.82 -10.04 -3.91
C LEU A 30 -4.74 -10.22 -2.69
N ALA A 31 -6.00 -10.59 -2.93
CA ALA A 31 -6.96 -10.87 -1.85
C ALA A 31 -6.55 -12.09 -1.00
N ALA A 32 -5.92 -13.10 -1.60
CA ALA A 32 -5.35 -14.24 -0.88
C ALA A 32 -4.17 -13.84 0.03
N LEU A 33 -3.49 -12.72 -0.28
CA LEU A 33 -2.48 -12.09 0.59
C LEU A 33 -3.11 -11.11 1.59
N GLY A 34 -4.44 -11.01 1.64
CA GLY A 34 -5.17 -10.07 2.50
C GLY A 34 -5.19 -8.63 1.98
N VAL A 35 -4.64 -8.35 0.79
CA VAL A 35 -4.68 -7.03 0.17
C VAL A 35 -6.06 -6.80 -0.41
N LEU A 36 -6.75 -5.78 0.08
CA LEU A 36 -8.09 -5.40 -0.41
C LEU A 36 -8.00 -4.15 -1.27
N HIS A 37 -8.88 -4.07 -2.26
CA HIS A 37 -8.94 -2.95 -3.19
C HIS A 37 -10.38 -2.55 -3.49
N TRP A 38 -10.58 -1.24 -3.65
CA TRP A 38 -11.82 -0.66 -4.17
C TRP A 38 -11.47 0.43 -5.19
N ASN A 39 -12.34 0.59 -6.18
CA ASN A 39 -12.31 1.73 -7.08
C ASN A 39 -13.49 2.66 -6.76
N LEU A 40 -13.18 3.90 -6.43
CA LEU A 40 -14.08 4.93 -5.90
C LEU A 40 -13.93 6.23 -6.69
N ASP A 41 -14.93 7.11 -6.59
CA ASP A 41 -14.90 8.41 -7.25
C ASP A 41 -14.11 9.42 -6.41
N ALA A 42 -12.83 9.61 -6.78
CA ALA A 42 -11.91 10.50 -6.09
C ALA A 42 -12.33 11.99 -6.16
N ASP A 43 -13.09 12.39 -7.16
CA ASP A 43 -13.58 13.77 -7.27
C ASP A 43 -14.70 14.05 -6.28
N ARG A 44 -15.37 13.01 -5.79
CA ARG A 44 -16.49 13.09 -4.85
C ARG A 44 -16.19 12.48 -3.49
N TYR A 45 -14.92 12.30 -3.14
CA TYR A 45 -14.49 11.60 -1.91
C TYR A 45 -15.16 12.09 -0.62
N GLU A 46 -15.48 13.39 -0.51
CA GLU A 46 -16.16 13.95 0.67
C GLU A 46 -17.62 13.49 0.81
N THR A 47 -18.27 13.18 -0.31
CA THR A 47 -19.70 12.83 -0.40
C THR A 47 -19.95 11.40 -0.89
N ASP A 48 -18.89 10.62 -1.13
CA ASP A 48 -19.03 9.28 -1.67
C ASP A 48 -19.64 8.32 -0.62
N SER A 49 -20.90 7.95 -0.87
CA SER A 49 -21.64 6.97 -0.07
C SER A 49 -20.92 5.61 0.05
N LYS A 50 -20.21 5.16 -1.00
CA LYS A 50 -19.45 3.90 -0.96
C LYS A 50 -18.29 4.00 0.02
N LEU A 51 -17.60 5.13 0.02
CA LEU A 51 -16.53 5.37 0.98
C LEU A 51 -17.08 5.37 2.42
N GLN A 52 -18.20 6.04 2.66
CA GLN A 52 -18.84 6.05 3.97
C GLN A 52 -19.26 4.63 4.42
N GLU A 53 -19.77 3.81 3.51
CA GLU A 53 -20.11 2.42 3.79
C GLU A 53 -18.87 1.58 4.15
N ILE A 54 -17.79 1.69 3.38
CA ILE A 54 -16.52 1.00 3.66
C ILE A 54 -16.00 1.40 5.04
N ARG A 55 -15.99 2.70 5.34
CA ARG A 55 -15.57 3.24 6.63
C ARG A 55 -16.40 2.72 7.77
N LYS A 56 -17.73 2.70 7.62
CA LYS A 56 -18.64 2.20 8.65
C LYS A 56 -18.48 0.69 8.87
N LYS A 57 -18.36 -0.08 7.78
CA LYS A 57 -18.21 -1.54 7.83
C LYS A 57 -16.89 -1.96 8.48
N ARG A 58 -15.82 -1.19 8.26
CA ARG A 58 -14.47 -1.49 8.80
C ARG A 58 -14.09 -0.68 10.04
N GLY A 59 -14.96 0.20 10.51
CA GLY A 59 -14.76 0.98 11.74
C GLY A 59 -13.71 2.09 11.61
N TYR A 60 -13.50 2.64 10.42
CA TYR A 60 -12.48 3.66 10.18
C TYR A 60 -12.90 5.04 10.71
N SER A 61 -12.38 5.40 11.89
CA SER A 61 -12.73 6.63 12.61
C SER A 61 -11.85 7.83 12.26
N TYR A 62 -10.59 7.60 11.88
CA TYR A 62 -9.62 8.65 11.58
C TYR A 62 -9.41 8.83 10.08
N GLN A 63 -9.24 10.08 9.61
CA GLN A 63 -8.86 10.39 8.23
C GLN A 63 -7.86 11.54 8.20
N ASP A 64 -6.90 11.47 7.28
CA ASP A 64 -5.93 12.53 7.02
C ASP A 64 -5.49 12.49 5.55
N ILE A 65 -5.30 13.68 4.97
CA ILE A 65 -4.89 13.88 3.58
C ILE A 65 -3.41 14.25 3.56
N ILE A 66 -2.60 13.44 2.88
CA ILE A 66 -1.19 13.72 2.65
C ILE A 66 -0.90 13.88 1.17
N THR A 67 -0.13 14.90 0.82
CA THR A 67 0.42 15.06 -0.53
C THR A 67 1.89 14.72 -0.50
N VAL A 68 2.29 13.72 -1.26
CA VAL A 68 3.68 13.29 -1.39
C VAL A 68 4.19 13.83 -2.73
N SER A 69 4.96 14.90 -2.65
CA SER A 69 5.72 15.45 -3.77
C SER A 69 6.99 16.12 -3.25
N PRO A 70 8.04 16.25 -4.08
CA PRO A 70 9.28 16.92 -3.69
C PRO A 70 9.07 18.33 -3.13
N GLU A 71 8.07 19.05 -3.65
CA GLU A 71 7.79 20.44 -3.29
C GLU A 71 6.88 20.59 -2.08
N LYS A 72 5.93 19.67 -1.87
CA LYS A 72 4.86 19.83 -0.87
C LYS A 72 5.09 19.04 0.40
N LEU A 73 5.94 18.01 0.38
CA LEU A 73 6.18 17.15 1.54
C LEU A 73 7.39 17.64 2.37
N PRO A 74 7.19 18.05 3.64
CA PRO A 74 8.31 18.37 4.52
C PRO A 74 9.19 17.14 4.77
N ASN A 75 10.51 17.32 4.73
CA ASN A 75 11.51 16.24 4.84
C ASN A 75 11.30 15.12 3.80
N TYR A 76 10.93 15.51 2.57
CA TYR A 76 10.62 14.60 1.46
C TYR A 76 11.64 13.45 1.31
N GLU A 77 12.93 13.77 1.20
CA GLU A 77 13.99 12.77 1.00
C GLU A 77 14.03 11.71 2.11
N HIS A 78 13.90 12.14 3.37
CA HIS A 78 13.90 11.22 4.50
C HIS A 78 12.63 10.37 4.53
N LYS A 79 11.47 10.98 4.27
CA LYS A 79 10.18 10.29 4.28
C LYS A 79 10.06 9.26 3.16
N ILE A 80 10.46 9.62 1.94
CA ILE A 80 10.45 8.68 0.79
C ILE A 80 11.36 7.50 1.04
N ARG A 81 12.56 7.72 1.61
CA ARG A 81 13.45 6.61 1.99
C ARG A 81 12.81 5.69 3.01
N SER A 82 12.20 6.26 4.06
CA SER A 82 11.48 5.48 5.08
C SER A 82 10.28 4.74 4.52
N PHE A 83 9.57 5.30 3.53
CA PHE A 83 8.45 4.61 2.86
C PHE A 83 8.93 3.46 1.98
N PHE A 84 10.11 3.59 1.38
CA PHE A 84 10.64 2.57 0.48
C PHE A 84 11.42 1.45 1.19
N GLU A 85 11.89 1.69 2.41
CA GLU A 85 12.47 0.64 3.25
C GLU A 85 11.41 -0.43 3.53
N GLU A 86 11.74 -1.72 3.37
CA GLU A 86 10.77 -2.81 3.59
C GLU A 86 10.38 -2.89 5.06
N HIS A 87 9.09 -2.73 5.35
CA HIS A 87 8.58 -2.67 6.72
C HIS A 87 7.23 -3.38 6.88
N ILE A 88 6.84 -3.55 8.15
CA ILE A 88 5.49 -3.96 8.55
C ILE A 88 4.86 -2.89 9.45
N HIS A 89 3.53 -2.93 9.54
CA HIS A 89 2.75 -2.20 10.51
C HIS A 89 1.96 -3.15 11.41
N LEU A 90 1.66 -2.68 12.63
CA LEU A 90 0.83 -3.40 13.61
C LEU A 90 -0.65 -3.37 13.24
N ASP A 91 -1.05 -2.33 12.51
CA ASP A 91 -2.39 -2.07 12.03
C ASP A 91 -2.45 -2.15 10.50
N GLU A 92 -3.66 -2.14 9.96
CA GLU A 92 -3.86 -2.09 8.50
C GLU A 92 -3.36 -0.77 7.91
N GLU A 93 -2.65 -0.85 6.79
CA GLU A 93 -2.25 0.32 6.03
C GLU A 93 -3.30 0.59 4.94
N ILE A 94 -4.18 1.55 5.20
CA ILE A 94 -5.19 2.00 4.25
C ILE A 94 -4.74 3.25 3.52
N ARG A 95 -4.86 3.25 2.19
CA ARG A 95 -4.48 4.37 1.31
C ARG A 95 -5.52 4.56 0.23
N TYR A 96 -6.11 5.74 0.16
CA TYR A 96 -7.00 6.14 -0.94
C TYR A 96 -6.36 7.22 -1.80
N CYS A 97 -6.11 6.94 -3.08
CA CYS A 97 -5.47 7.88 -3.99
C CYS A 97 -6.48 8.86 -4.58
N LEU A 98 -6.37 10.16 -4.25
CA LEU A 98 -7.21 11.23 -4.82
C LEU A 98 -6.68 11.75 -6.14
N ASP A 99 -5.35 11.75 -6.30
CA ASP A 99 -4.69 12.36 -7.44
C ASP A 99 -3.27 11.80 -7.59
N GLY A 100 -2.75 11.83 -8.81
CA GLY A 100 -1.45 11.24 -9.13
C GLY A 100 -1.44 9.71 -9.06
N SER A 101 -0.26 9.15 -8.80
CA SER A 101 -0.02 7.71 -8.85
C SER A 101 1.25 7.28 -8.11
N GLY A 102 1.33 6.00 -7.77
CA GLY A 102 2.48 5.41 -7.08
C GLY A 102 2.40 3.90 -6.99
N TYR A 103 3.49 3.29 -6.51
CA TYR A 103 3.63 1.84 -6.37
C TYR A 103 3.64 1.43 -4.90
N PHE A 104 2.84 0.42 -4.59
CA PHE A 104 2.94 -0.35 -3.36
C PHE A 104 3.50 -1.72 -3.70
N ASP A 105 4.68 -2.04 -3.18
CA ASP A 105 5.26 -3.36 -3.35
C ASP A 105 4.94 -4.18 -2.11
N VAL A 106 4.45 -5.41 -2.31
CA VAL A 106 4.12 -6.36 -1.24
C VAL A 106 4.84 -7.68 -1.48
N ARG A 107 5.17 -8.40 -0.41
CA ARG A 107 5.71 -9.77 -0.50
C ARG A 107 4.58 -10.77 -0.67
N ASP A 108 4.73 -11.68 -1.63
CA ASP A 108 3.93 -12.89 -1.67
C ASP A 108 4.42 -13.94 -0.65
N LEU A 109 3.73 -15.08 -0.57
CA LEU A 109 4.08 -16.15 0.36
C LEU A 109 5.42 -16.83 0.05
N GLY A 110 5.92 -16.68 -1.18
CA GLY A 110 7.24 -17.14 -1.61
C GLY A 110 8.33 -16.08 -1.45
N ASP A 111 8.04 -15.00 -0.70
CA ASP A 111 8.92 -13.86 -0.47
C ASP A 111 9.32 -13.13 -1.77
N ARG A 112 8.49 -13.19 -2.81
CA ARG A 112 8.68 -12.43 -4.07
C ARG A 112 7.95 -11.10 -4.03
N TRP A 113 8.53 -10.09 -4.67
CA TRP A 113 7.91 -8.77 -4.80
C TRP A 113 6.80 -8.76 -5.84
N ILE A 114 5.63 -8.30 -5.42
CA ILE A 114 4.51 -7.93 -6.28
C ILE A 114 4.37 -6.41 -6.19
N ARG A 115 4.50 -5.73 -7.33
CA ARG A 115 4.27 -4.30 -7.47
C ARG A 115 2.81 -4.04 -7.80
N ILE A 116 2.18 -3.15 -7.05
CA ILE A 116 0.79 -2.74 -7.23
C ILE A 116 0.77 -1.27 -7.61
N TRP A 117 0.27 -0.97 -8.81
CA TRP A 117 0.14 0.39 -9.30
C TRP A 117 -1.20 1.00 -8.91
N VAL A 118 -1.13 1.99 -8.04
CA VAL A 118 -2.29 2.72 -7.51
C VAL A 118 -2.37 4.08 -8.21
N LYS A 119 -3.55 4.38 -8.75
CA LYS A 119 -3.86 5.64 -9.45
C LYS A 119 -5.04 6.33 -8.77
N LYS A 120 -5.33 7.57 -9.18
CA LYS A 120 -6.55 8.28 -8.80
C LYS A 120 -7.79 7.37 -8.83
N GLY A 121 -8.52 7.34 -7.71
CA GLY A 121 -9.73 6.54 -7.51
C GLY A 121 -9.47 5.15 -6.93
N ASP A 122 -8.22 4.67 -6.89
CA ASP A 122 -7.90 3.40 -6.25
C ASP A 122 -7.71 3.57 -4.74
N MET A 123 -8.43 2.76 -3.98
CA MET A 123 -8.26 2.57 -2.54
C MET A 123 -7.67 1.18 -2.29
N ILE A 124 -6.55 1.12 -1.59
CA ILE A 124 -5.88 -0.13 -1.20
C ILE A 124 -5.83 -0.25 0.33
N VAL A 125 -5.93 -1.48 0.82
CA VAL A 125 -5.75 -1.83 2.23
C VAL A 125 -4.74 -2.96 2.28
N LEU A 126 -3.61 -2.71 2.94
CA LEU A 126 -2.60 -3.70 3.24
C LEU A 126 -2.86 -4.24 4.66
N PRO A 127 -2.89 -5.56 4.84
CA PRO A 127 -3.16 -6.14 6.14
C PRO A 127 -1.95 -5.95 7.07
N ALA A 128 -2.25 -5.87 8.37
CA ALA A 128 -1.26 -5.82 9.44
C ALA A 128 -0.27 -6.99 9.33
N GLY A 129 1.03 -6.74 9.51
CA GLY A 129 2.08 -7.76 9.42
C GLY A 129 2.47 -8.20 8.01
N SER A 130 1.89 -7.63 6.95
CA SER A 130 2.40 -7.80 5.58
C SER A 130 3.66 -6.97 5.37
N TYR A 131 4.72 -7.58 4.82
CA TYR A 131 5.89 -6.83 4.37
C TYR A 131 5.53 -6.04 3.11
N HIS A 132 5.74 -4.74 3.19
CA HIS A 132 5.46 -3.84 2.08
C HIS A 132 6.42 -2.66 2.09
N ARG A 133 6.37 -1.93 0.97
CA ARG A 133 7.04 -0.63 0.80
C ARG A 133 6.28 0.21 -0.22
N PHE A 134 6.52 1.50 -0.18
CA PHE A 134 5.90 2.47 -1.09
C PHE A 134 6.97 3.29 -1.82
N THR A 135 6.76 3.49 -3.11
CA THR A 135 7.52 4.46 -3.92
C THR A 135 6.59 5.23 -4.84
N LEU A 136 6.98 6.46 -5.16
CA LEU A 136 6.39 7.18 -6.29
C LEU A 136 6.76 6.49 -7.60
N ASP A 137 5.95 6.72 -8.63
CA ASP A 137 6.32 6.43 -10.01
C ASP A 137 7.02 7.63 -10.66
N ASN A 138 7.27 7.56 -11.97
CA ASN A 138 7.95 8.61 -12.72
C ASN A 138 7.23 9.97 -12.69
N ASN A 139 5.95 10.04 -12.30
CA ASN A 139 5.22 11.31 -12.15
C ASN A 139 5.61 12.07 -10.86
N ASN A 140 6.28 11.41 -9.92
CA ASN A 140 6.78 12.00 -8.66
C ASN A 140 5.72 12.74 -7.83
N TYR A 141 4.46 12.34 -7.96
CA TYR A 141 3.34 13.00 -7.32
C TYR A 141 2.23 12.01 -7.03
N ILE A 142 1.85 11.94 -5.75
CA ILE A 142 0.60 11.31 -5.32
C ILE A 142 -0.05 12.16 -4.22
N LYS A 143 -1.36 12.36 -4.34
CA LYS A 143 -2.20 12.91 -3.29
C LYS A 143 -3.05 11.78 -2.73
N VAL A 144 -2.78 11.40 -1.49
CA VAL A 144 -3.51 10.34 -0.81
C VAL A 144 -4.48 10.99 0.17
N ALA A 145 -5.78 10.73 -0.05
CA ALA A 145 -6.90 11.29 0.69
C ALA A 145 -6.90 10.91 2.17
N MET A 146 -6.48 9.68 2.43
CA MET A 146 -6.93 9.00 3.61
C MET A 146 -5.94 7.93 3.96
N ARG A 147 -5.29 8.18 5.08
CA ARG A 147 -4.74 7.16 5.92
C ARG A 147 -5.80 6.84 6.97
N LEU A 148 -6.58 5.78 6.74
CA LEU A 148 -7.66 5.36 7.65
C LEU A 148 -7.08 4.43 8.71
N PHE A 149 -7.55 4.55 9.96
CA PHE A 149 -7.14 3.69 11.07
C PHE A 149 -8.36 3.22 11.85
N VAL A 150 -8.21 2.07 12.49
CA VAL A 150 -9.11 1.61 13.55
C VAL A 150 -8.53 2.13 14.87
N GLY A 151 -9.01 3.27 15.37
CA GLY A 151 -8.50 3.90 16.61
C GLY A 151 -7.47 5.01 16.40
N GLU A 152 -6.59 5.22 17.38
CA GLU A 152 -5.50 6.21 17.28
C GLU A 152 -4.38 5.70 16.37
N PRO A 153 -3.93 6.49 15.39
CA PRO A 153 -3.01 5.99 14.38
C PRO A 153 -1.58 5.82 14.90
N VAL A 154 -1.07 4.60 14.89
CA VAL A 154 0.35 4.30 15.12
C VAL A 154 1.04 4.12 13.77
N TRP A 155 1.80 5.15 13.35
CA TRP A 155 2.51 5.17 12.07
C TRP A 155 3.84 4.42 12.07
N THR A 156 4.24 3.85 13.21
CA THR A 156 5.58 3.32 13.40
C THR A 156 5.83 2.17 12.41
N PRO A 157 6.76 2.33 11.44
CA PRO A 157 7.18 1.23 10.61
C PRO A 157 8.15 0.36 11.42
N TYR A 158 8.00 -0.95 11.30
CA TYR A 158 8.99 -1.90 11.80
C TYR A 158 9.73 -2.49 10.60
N ASN A 159 10.95 -2.02 10.38
CA ASN A 159 11.77 -2.44 9.25
C ASN A 159 12.17 -3.91 9.40
N ARG A 160 12.19 -4.65 8.28
CA ARG A 160 12.58 -6.06 8.23
C ARG A 160 14.03 -6.23 8.77
N PRO A 161 14.35 -7.29 9.54
CA PRO A 161 13.56 -8.49 9.89
C PRO A 161 12.62 -8.31 11.09
N GLN A 162 11.38 -8.79 10.95
CA GLN A 162 10.33 -8.78 11.99
C GLN A 162 9.54 -10.11 12.03
N ASP A 163 10.17 -11.22 11.63
CA ASP A 163 9.51 -12.52 11.49
C ASP A 163 9.00 -13.09 12.82
N GLU A 164 9.66 -12.71 13.93
CA GLU A 164 9.26 -13.10 15.28
C GLU A 164 8.12 -12.24 15.85
N HIS A 165 7.78 -11.12 15.21
CA HIS A 165 6.79 -10.17 15.71
C HIS A 165 5.39 -10.82 15.74
N PRO A 166 4.61 -10.69 16.82
CA PRO A 166 3.29 -11.32 16.94
C PRO A 166 2.35 -11.05 15.76
N VAL A 167 2.30 -9.81 15.28
CA VAL A 167 1.47 -9.42 14.12
C VAL A 167 1.89 -10.16 12.84
N ARG A 168 3.19 -10.40 12.63
CA ARG A 168 3.70 -11.12 11.47
C ARG A 168 3.32 -12.59 11.54
N LYS A 169 3.46 -13.22 12.72
CA LYS A 169 3.02 -14.60 12.96
C LYS A 169 1.51 -14.76 12.73
N GLN A 170 0.71 -13.79 13.17
CA GLN A 170 -0.72 -13.78 12.92
C GLN A 170 -1.03 -13.65 11.42
N TYR A 171 -0.36 -12.74 10.70
CA TYR A 171 -0.48 -12.62 9.25
C TYR A 171 -0.18 -13.95 8.54
N ILE A 172 0.96 -14.58 8.87
CA ILE A 172 1.33 -15.88 8.30
C ILE A 172 0.28 -16.95 8.63
N SER A 173 -0.21 -17.02 9.87
CA SER A 173 -1.24 -17.98 10.26
C SER A 173 -2.58 -17.80 9.53
N LEU A 174 -2.91 -16.58 9.10
CA LEU A 174 -4.17 -16.26 8.41
C LEU A 174 -4.08 -16.50 6.90
N PHE A 175 -2.93 -16.21 6.29
CA PHE A 175 -2.80 -16.15 4.83
C PHE A 175 -1.85 -17.18 4.23
N ALA A 176 -0.96 -17.80 5.02
CA ALA A 176 -0.17 -18.93 4.52
C ALA A 176 -1.01 -20.22 4.57
N PRO A 177 -0.98 -21.04 3.51
CA PRO A 177 -1.63 -22.35 3.53
C PRO A 177 -1.02 -23.22 4.64
N GLN A 178 -1.89 -23.91 5.39
CA GLN A 178 -1.50 -24.93 6.36
C GLN A 178 -0.98 -26.19 5.67
#